data_AF-A0A3L9YA60-F1
#
_entry.id   AF-A0A3L9YA60-F1
#
_cell.length_a   1.000
_cell.length_b   1.000
_cell.length_c   1.000
_cell.angle_alpha   90.00
_cell.angle_beta   90.00
_cell.angle_gamma   90.00
#
_symmetry.space_group_name_H-M   'P 1'
#
loop_
_entity.id
_entity.type
_entity.pdbx_description
1 polymer ?
#
loop_
_entity_poly.entity_id
_entity_poly.type
_entity_poly.pdbx_seq_one_letter_code
_entity_poly.pdbx_strand_id
1 'polypeptide(L)'
;MARSAYAQPASPVRTDRGTEYAVFEKITARMVQAENSPRGVGQKAAAIHDNRQLWALLAGDVATEGNALPPALRAQIFYLCEFTMIHSRKVLKEGASLAPLIDINTAMMRGLRGEAEAA
;
A
#
# COMPACT_ATOMS: atom_id res chain seq x y z
N MET A 1 2.38 -43.61 -19.19
CA MET A 1 2.26 -43.33 -17.75
C MET A 1 3.29 -42.25 -17.42
N ALA A 2 3.02 -41.09 -16.83
CA ALA A 2 1.86 -40.56 -16.12
C ALA A 2 1.66 -39.06 -16.48
N ARG A 3 0.40 -38.63 -16.63
CA ARG A 3 0.00 -37.21 -16.66
C ARG A 3 -0.34 -36.84 -15.22
N SER A 4 0.52 -36.07 -14.57
CA SER A 4 0.18 -35.45 -13.30
C SER A 4 -0.47 -34.11 -13.60
N ALA A 5 -1.80 -34.12 -13.57
CA ALA A 5 -2.60 -32.93 -13.39
C ALA A 5 -2.27 -32.33 -12.02
N TYR A 6 -1.65 -31.15 -11.99
CA TYR A 6 -1.86 -30.23 -10.88
C TYR A 6 -2.92 -29.23 -11.35
N ALA A 7 -4.13 -29.48 -10.87
CA ALA A 7 -5.27 -28.62 -11.04
C ALA A 7 -4.96 -27.24 -10.44
N GLN A 8 -5.17 -26.20 -11.23
CA GLN A 8 -5.34 -24.86 -10.70
C GLN A 8 -6.71 -24.73 -10.04
N PRO A 9 -6.77 -24.03 -8.91
CA PRO A 9 -7.68 -22.92 -8.75
C PRO A 9 -6.89 -21.62 -8.92
N ALA A 10 -7.02 -20.95 -10.06
CA ALA A 10 -6.69 -19.52 -10.16
C ALA A 10 -7.76 -18.76 -9.35
N SER A 11 -7.70 -18.73 -8.02
CA SER A 11 -6.85 -18.00 -7.06
C SER A 11 -7.52 -16.69 -6.61
N PRO A 12 -8.30 -16.72 -5.50
CA PRO A 12 -8.78 -15.53 -4.78
C PRO A 12 -7.67 -14.51 -4.49
N VAL A 13 -6.43 -14.97 -4.34
CA VAL A 13 -5.22 -14.15 -4.18
C VAL A 13 -5.03 -13.11 -5.30
N ARG A 14 -5.44 -13.42 -6.55
CA ARG A 14 -5.27 -12.50 -7.68
C ARG A 14 -6.28 -11.34 -7.64
N THR A 15 -7.50 -11.58 -7.16
CA THR A 15 -8.52 -10.53 -6.99
C THR A 15 -8.20 -9.62 -5.81
N ASP A 16 -7.65 -10.17 -4.73
CA ASP A 16 -7.28 -9.40 -3.54
C ASP A 16 -6.14 -8.42 -3.87
N ARG A 17 -5.11 -8.88 -4.60
CA ARG A 17 -4.00 -8.03 -5.05
C ARG A 17 -4.39 -6.97 -6.07
N GLY A 18 -5.28 -7.30 -7.01
CA GLY A 18 -5.84 -6.30 -7.92
C GLY A 18 -6.61 -5.21 -7.17
N THR A 19 -7.29 -5.58 -6.09
CA THR A 19 -7.99 -4.65 -5.21
C THR A 19 -7.00 -3.78 -4.42
N GLU A 20 -5.96 -4.36 -3.82
CA GLU A 20 -4.89 -3.62 -3.13
C GLU A 20 -4.24 -2.59 -4.05
N TYR A 21 -3.87 -3.00 -5.27
CA TYR A 21 -3.28 -2.12 -6.27
C TYR A 21 -4.20 -0.93 -6.58
N ALA A 22 -5.48 -1.18 -6.85
CA ALA A 22 -6.44 -0.12 -7.19
C ALA A 22 -6.64 0.87 -6.04
N VAL A 23 -6.61 0.39 -4.79
CA VAL A 23 -6.71 1.27 -3.61
C VAL A 23 -5.44 2.12 -3.47
N PHE A 24 -4.26 1.53 -3.61
CA PHE A 24 -2.99 2.27 -3.63
C PHE A 24 -2.96 3.32 -4.74
N GLU A 25 -3.37 2.97 -5.95
CA GLU A 25 -3.39 3.87 -7.11
C GLU A 25 -4.31 5.07 -6.85
N LYS A 26 -5.54 4.82 -6.40
CA LYS A 26 -6.52 5.87 -6.10
C LYS A 26 -6.02 6.84 -5.03
N ILE A 27 -5.47 6.32 -3.93
CA ILE A 27 -4.98 7.16 -2.83
C ILE A 27 -3.75 7.95 -3.28
N THR A 28 -2.83 7.32 -4.00
CA THR A 28 -1.59 7.96 -4.49
C THR A 28 -1.92 9.09 -5.47
N ALA A 29 -2.85 8.89 -6.40
CA ALA A 29 -3.30 9.93 -7.31
C ALA A 29 -3.86 11.16 -6.55
N ARG A 30 -4.64 10.94 -5.48
CA ARG A 30 -5.16 12.02 -4.64
C ARG A 30 -4.06 12.74 -3.87
N MET A 31 -3.03 12.03 -3.40
CA MET A 31 -1.87 12.64 -2.75
C MET A 31 -1.06 13.51 -3.72
N VAL A 32 -0.84 13.04 -4.95
CA VAL A 32 -0.16 13.81 -6.01
C VAL A 32 -0.95 15.09 -6.34
N GLN A 33 -2.27 15.00 -6.45
CA GLN A 33 -3.12 16.18 -6.66
C GLN A 33 -3.05 17.16 -5.49
N ALA A 34 -3.11 16.64 -4.25
CA ALA A 34 -3.05 17.46 -3.05
C ALA A 34 -1.68 18.14 -2.85
N GLU A 35 -0.58 17.52 -3.29
CA GLU A 35 0.76 18.09 -3.21
C GLU A 35 0.92 19.30 -4.13
N ASN A 36 0.36 19.23 -5.34
CA ASN A 36 0.45 20.28 -6.36
C ASN A 36 -0.62 21.36 -6.25
N SER A 37 -1.58 21.22 -5.33
CA SER A 37 -2.67 22.18 -5.17
C SER A 37 -2.24 23.39 -4.34
N PRO A 38 -2.33 24.63 -4.87
CA PRO A 38 -2.15 25.84 -4.08
C PRO A 38 -3.29 26.07 -3.06
N ARG A 39 -4.40 25.33 -3.18
CA ARG A 39 -5.52 25.34 -2.24
C ARG A 39 -5.58 24.03 -1.46
N GLY A 40 -5.15 24.10 -0.20
CA GLY A 40 -5.89 23.49 0.89
C GLY A 40 -5.12 22.44 1.68
N VAL A 41 -4.66 22.86 2.86
CA VAL A 41 -4.33 21.98 4.00
C VAL A 41 -5.41 20.90 4.19
N GLY A 42 -6.69 21.19 3.91
CA GLY A 42 -7.79 20.22 3.95
C GLY A 42 -7.68 19.07 2.93
N GLN A 43 -7.23 19.33 1.69
CA GLN A 43 -7.04 18.26 0.70
C GLN A 43 -5.87 17.35 1.10
N LYS A 44 -4.77 17.93 1.57
CA LYS A 44 -3.64 17.17 2.13
C LYS A 44 -4.11 16.34 3.33
N ALA A 45 -4.90 16.92 4.23
CA ALA A 45 -5.44 16.22 5.39
C ALA A 45 -6.32 15.02 5.03
N ALA A 46 -7.23 15.20 4.06
CA ALA A 46 -8.08 14.10 3.58
C ALA A 46 -7.25 12.99 2.92
N ALA A 47 -6.32 13.33 2.02
CA ALA A 47 -5.46 12.34 1.36
C ALA A 47 -4.57 11.58 2.35
N ILE A 48 -4.03 12.28 3.36
CA ILE A 48 -3.24 11.67 4.44
C ILE A 48 -4.09 10.79 5.36
N HIS A 49 -5.36 11.16 5.60
CA HIS A 49 -6.27 10.31 6.36
C HIS A 49 -6.48 8.98 5.64
N ASP A 50 -6.86 9.01 4.37
CA ASP A 50 -7.09 7.81 3.57
C ASP A 50 -5.83 6.94 3.48
N ASN A 51 -4.66 7.56 3.27
CA ASN A 51 -3.39 6.84 3.24
C ASN A 51 -3.08 6.14 4.57
N ARG A 52 -3.29 6.82 5.70
CA ARG A 52 -3.10 6.20 7.03
C ARG A 52 -4.08 5.05 7.27
N GLN A 53 -5.33 5.17 6.83
CA GLN A 53 -6.30 4.07 6.94
C GLN A 53 -5.85 2.83 6.16
N LEU A 54 -5.39 3.00 4.92
CA LEU A 54 -4.83 1.89 4.14
C LEU A 54 -3.69 1.20 4.88
N TRP A 55 -2.70 1.96 5.35
CA TRP A 55 -1.53 1.41 6.03
C TRP A 55 -1.87 0.77 7.39
N ALA A 56 -2.88 1.27 8.11
CA ALA A 56 -3.37 0.65 9.32
C ALA A 56 -4.04 -0.71 9.05
N LEU A 57 -4.81 -0.82 7.96
CA LEU A 57 -5.41 -2.09 7.54
C LEU A 57 -4.34 -3.11 7.15
N LEU A 58 -3.35 -2.70 6.35
CA LEU A 58 -2.23 -3.57 5.97
C LEU A 58 -1.43 -4.04 7.19
N ALA A 59 -1.11 -3.14 8.13
CA ALA A 59 -0.42 -3.50 9.35
C ALA A 59 -1.23 -4.48 10.23
N GLY A 60 -2.55 -4.30 10.29
CA GLY A 60 -3.44 -5.22 10.99
C GLY A 60 -3.44 -6.61 10.34
N ASP A 61 -3.55 -6.68 9.02
CA ASP A 61 -3.54 -7.95 8.28
C ASP A 61 -2.22 -8.71 8.43
N VAL A 62 -1.08 -8.03 8.22
CA VAL A 62 0.23 -8.67 8.37
C VAL A 62 0.58 -9.00 9.82
N ALA A 63 -0.13 -8.47 10.82
CA ALA A 63 0.04 -8.86 12.21
C ALA A 63 -0.69 -10.16 12.57
N THR A 64 -1.64 -10.62 11.75
CA THR A 64 -2.39 -11.86 12.02
C THR A 64 -1.52 -13.12 11.90
N GLU A 65 -1.84 -14.14 12.69
CA GLU A 65 -1.13 -15.44 12.66
C GLU A 65 -1.37 -16.21 11.35
N GLY A 66 -2.49 -15.96 10.67
CA GLY A 66 -2.87 -16.60 9.41
C GLY A 66 -2.31 -15.93 8.15
N ASN A 67 -1.55 -14.84 8.28
CA ASN A 67 -0.99 -14.14 7.13
C ASN A 67 0.07 -15.01 6.44
N ALA A 68 -0.08 -15.22 5.13
CA ALA A 68 0.75 -16.14 4.35
C ALA A 68 2.09 -15.53 3.89
N LEU A 69 2.36 -14.25 4.20
CA LEU A 69 3.61 -13.60 3.79
C LEU A 69 4.79 -14.08 4.66
N PRO A 70 6.02 -14.14 4.09
CA PRO A 70 7.22 -14.43 4.88
C PRO A 70 7.40 -13.43 6.04
N PRO A 71 7.89 -13.88 7.22
CA PRO A 71 8.05 -13.00 8.39
C PRO A 71 8.86 -11.72 8.11
N ALA A 72 9.90 -11.82 7.28
CA ALA A 72 10.70 -10.67 6.87
C ALA A 72 9.89 -9.62 6.09
N LEU A 73 9.01 -10.05 5.18
CA LEU A 73 8.16 -9.14 4.41
C LEU A 73 7.10 -8.49 5.30
N ARG A 74 6.49 -9.27 6.23
CA ARG A 74 5.57 -8.75 7.24
C ARG A 74 6.23 -7.64 8.08
N ALA A 75 7.47 -7.86 8.54
CA ALA A 75 8.23 -6.87 9.29
C ALA A 75 8.51 -5.60 8.46
N GLN A 76 8.90 -5.73 7.18
CA GLN A 76 9.11 -4.59 6.29
C GLN A 76 7.83 -3.75 6.11
N ILE A 77 6.69 -4.41 5.87
CA ILE A 77 5.38 -3.73 5.75
C ILE A 77 5.04 -3.00 7.04
N PHE A 78 5.31 -3.61 8.20
CA PHE A 78 5.10 -2.99 9.50
C PHE A 78 5.95 -1.70 9.66
N TYR A 79 7.24 -1.75 9.31
CA TYR A 79 8.10 -0.56 9.35
C TYR A 79 7.64 0.55 8.39
N LEU A 80 7.15 0.19 7.19
CA LEU A 80 6.59 1.16 6.25
C LEU A 80 5.31 1.80 6.78
N CYS A 81 4.47 1.05 7.49
CA CYS A 81 3.31 1.60 8.18
C CYS A 81 3.74 2.62 9.25
N GLU A 82 4.70 2.28 10.10
CA GLU A 82 5.23 3.19 11.12
C GLU A 82 5.79 4.47 10.51
N PHE A 83 6.65 4.34 9.48
CA PHE A 83 7.16 5.49 8.74
C PHE A 83 6.03 6.36 8.20
N THR A 84 5.03 5.73 7.58
CA THR A 84 3.87 6.44 7.02
C THR A 84 3.13 7.23 8.09
N MET A 85 2.90 6.65 9.26
CA MET A 85 2.24 7.32 10.38
C MET A 85 3.05 8.52 10.89
N ILE A 86 4.38 8.36 11.03
CA ILE A 86 5.29 9.42 11.49
C ILE A 86 5.33 10.57 10.47
N HIS A 87 5.60 10.27 9.20
CA HIS A 87 5.74 11.30 8.17
C HIS A 87 4.41 11.99 7.87
N SER A 88 3.28 11.28 7.95
CA SER A 88 1.95 11.89 7.87
C SER A 88 1.74 12.98 8.92
N ARG A 89 2.24 12.78 10.15
CA ARG A 89 2.16 13.80 11.21
C ARG A 89 3.01 15.02 10.87
N LYS A 90 4.21 14.82 10.31
CA LYS A 90 5.09 15.91 9.86
C LYS A 90 4.44 16.74 8.75
N VAL A 91 3.80 16.08 7.77
CA VAL A 91 3.08 16.81 6.70
C VAL A 91 1.97 17.69 7.28
N LEU A 92 1.18 17.15 8.22
CA LEU A 92 0.06 17.88 8.82
C LEU A 92 0.46 19.01 9.76
N LYS A 93 1.53 18.84 10.54
CA LYS A 93 1.95 19.79 11.57
C LYS A 93 3.00 20.79 11.08
N GLU A 94 3.94 20.33 10.27
CA GLU A 94 5.15 21.06 9.89
C GLU A 94 5.13 21.46 8.40
N GLY A 95 4.10 21.04 7.64
CA GLY A 95 4.00 21.34 6.21
C GLY A 95 5.02 20.59 5.36
N ALA A 96 5.54 19.46 5.85
CA ALA A 96 6.45 18.61 5.08
C ALA A 96 5.81 18.14 3.75
N SER A 97 6.64 17.76 2.78
CA SER A 97 6.17 17.25 1.48
C SER A 97 5.50 15.89 1.58
N LEU A 98 4.47 15.66 0.74
CA LEU A 98 3.86 14.34 0.53
C LEU A 98 4.74 13.37 -0.28
N ALA A 99 5.78 13.85 -0.95
CA ALA A 99 6.59 13.05 -1.88
C ALA A 99 7.09 11.71 -1.30
N PRO A 100 7.64 11.64 -0.07
CA PRO A 100 8.10 10.37 0.50
C PRO A 100 6.99 9.31 0.64
N LEU A 101 5.75 9.74 0.93
CA LEU A 101 4.61 8.82 1.04
C LEU A 101 4.15 8.34 -0.34
N ILE A 102 4.16 9.24 -1.33
CA ILE A 102 3.85 8.93 -2.73
C ILE A 102 4.85 7.91 -3.27
N ASP A 103 6.14 8.08 -2.98
CA ASP A 103 7.19 7.17 -3.43
C ASP A 103 7.03 5.76 -2.85
N ILE A 104 6.71 5.66 -1.56
CA ILE A 104 6.44 4.38 -0.89
C ILE A 104 5.23 3.68 -1.52
N ASN A 105 4.11 4.38 -1.68
CA ASN A 105 2.93 3.79 -2.31
C ASN A 105 3.22 3.35 -3.75
N THR A 106 4.02 4.12 -4.48
CA THR A 106 4.45 3.77 -5.85
C THR A 106 5.35 2.54 -5.84
N ALA A 107 6.25 2.41 -4.86
CA ALA A 107 7.07 1.21 -4.69
C ALA A 107 6.22 -0.03 -4.37
N MET A 108 5.21 0.10 -3.51
CA MET A 108 4.24 -0.97 -3.21
C MET A 108 3.51 -1.41 -4.48
N MET A 109 2.97 -0.46 -5.25
CA MET A 109 2.32 -0.76 -6.53
C MET A 109 3.24 -1.45 -7.55
N ARG A 110 4.55 -1.15 -7.54
CA ARG A 110 5.54 -1.87 -8.37
C ARG A 110 5.73 -3.30 -7.87
N GLY A 111 5.85 -3.51 -6.56
CA GLY A 111 5.94 -4.85 -5.96
C GLY A 111 4.71 -5.70 -6.28
N LEU A 112 3.50 -5.14 -6.13
CA LEU A 112 2.24 -5.80 -6.46
C LEU A 112 2.14 -6.18 -7.95
N ARG A 113 2.75 -5.40 -8.86
CA ARG A 113 2.84 -5.72 -10.29
C ARG A 113 3.90 -6.77 -10.62
N GLY A 114 5.07 -6.72 -9.97
CA GLY A 114 6.18 -7.66 -10.22
C GLY A 114 5.89 -9.11 -9.83
N GLU A 115 5.01 -9.34 -8.86
CA GLU A 115 4.49 -10.68 -8.57
C GLU A 115 3.38 -11.14 -9.56
N ALA A 116 2.82 -10.24 -10.36
CA ALA A 116 1.84 -10.58 -11.39
C ALA A 116 2.50 -11.01 -12.72
N GLU A 117 3.73 -10.58 -13.00
CA GLU A 117 4.50 -10.95 -14.20
C GLU A 117 5.36 -12.22 -14.01
N ALA A 118 5.61 -12.65 -12.77
CA ALA A 118 6.38 -13.85 -12.45
C ALA A 118 5.54 -15.14 -12.34
N ALA A 119 4.31 -15.16 -12.89
CA ALA A 119 3.37 -16.27 -12.78
C ALA A 119 2.86 -16.78 -14.14
#